data_AF-A0AAD8RE46-F1
#
_entry.id   AF-A0AAD8RE46-F1
#
_cell.length_a   1.000
_cell.length_b   1.000
_cell.length_c   1.000
_cell.angle_alpha   90.00
_cell.angle_beta   90.00
_cell.angle_gamma   90.00
#
_symmetry.space_group_name_H-M   'P 1'
#
loop_
_entity.id
_entity.type
_entity.pdbx_description
1 polymer ?
#
loop_
_entity_poly.entity_id
_entity_poly.type
_entity_poly.pdbx_seq_one_letter_code
_entity_poly.pdbx_strand_id
1 'polypeptide(L)'
;MYYEHQGPRCRCPHGARCSGVPPHGGLAAAALNSRVRPFPMDAATEAQLRGVGVVTRGLDAHIVTLLSCVHSVLPSPPVVSGHAALSAALLAPPSDGGDRISNLPDKILRDIVSRLPVKDGARTAALSCRWRGVWRSTPLVLTDSDLLPMGSGSGLQVACADAHRVASAVSCILHAHPGPFRSVHLIGSYLGQYPEVLAFWLQLLAAKGVEDLVLVNRPWPLDMPLPRTLFDMATLTRLYLGVFKFPDTTGIRRAVAFPYLRELGLCWVAMLRREDMDFILARSPVLEILCIQGNMLVNHLDLVSRSLRCVQIIEGVDLNVTVKYAPHLERLIIWSSFIQDDLPRLVKIGHAPALSVIGYLEPERHALEIRNTVI
;
A
#
# COMPACT_ATOMS: atom_id res chain seq x y z
N MET A 1 -32.43 17.51 -5.83
CA MET A 1 -31.79 17.70 -4.51
C MET A 1 -31.26 16.35 -4.08
N TYR A 2 -29.98 16.09 -4.29
CA TYR A 2 -29.34 14.87 -3.81
C TYR A 2 -29.02 15.08 -2.33
N TYR A 3 -29.67 14.31 -1.46
CA TYR A 3 -29.36 14.28 -0.04
C TYR A 3 -28.03 13.55 0.15
N GLU A 4 -26.96 14.29 0.47
CA GLU A 4 -25.73 13.73 1.03
C GLU A 4 -26.03 13.16 2.42
N HIS A 5 -26.21 11.85 2.51
CA HIS A 5 -26.19 11.16 3.80
C HIS A 5 -24.76 11.18 4.35
N GLN A 6 -24.48 12.14 5.23
CA GLN A 6 -23.27 12.13 6.06
C GLN A 6 -23.35 10.98 7.06
N GLY A 7 -22.79 9.82 6.69
CA GLY A 7 -22.58 8.71 7.61
C GLY A 7 -21.64 9.09 8.77
N PRO A 8 -21.66 8.34 9.89
CA PRO A 8 -20.92 8.68 11.11
C PRO A 8 -19.41 8.72 10.87
N ARG A 9 -18.84 9.94 11.00
CA ARG A 9 -17.42 10.25 10.81
C ARG A 9 -16.53 9.42 11.75
N CYS A 10 -15.57 8.68 11.20
CA CYS A 10 -14.53 8.01 11.99
C CYS A 10 -13.66 9.07 12.69
N ARG A 11 -13.36 8.89 13.98
CA ARG A 11 -12.39 9.72 14.72
C ARG A 11 -10.92 9.30 14.48
N CYS A 12 -10.69 8.42 13.50
CA CYS A 12 -9.35 8.04 13.06
C CYS A 12 -8.77 9.11 12.12
N PRO A 13 -7.45 9.33 12.09
CA PRO A 13 -6.80 10.37 11.28
C PRO A 13 -6.95 10.20 9.75
N HIS A 14 -7.64 9.14 9.29
CA HIS A 14 -7.77 8.75 7.87
C HIS A 14 -9.15 9.05 7.25
N GLY A 15 -10.06 9.71 8.00
CA GLY A 15 -11.26 10.37 7.48
C GLY A 15 -12.07 9.59 6.45
N ALA A 16 -12.01 10.01 5.18
CA ALA A 16 -12.81 9.53 4.06
C ALA A 16 -12.70 8.03 3.77
N ARG A 17 -11.57 7.38 4.10
CA ARG A 17 -11.37 5.94 3.86
C ARG A 17 -12.15 5.04 4.81
N CYS A 18 -12.59 5.58 5.94
CA CYS A 18 -13.40 4.85 6.92
C CYS A 18 -14.90 5.17 6.83
N SER A 19 -15.27 6.12 5.96
CA SER A 19 -16.65 6.57 5.74
C SER A 19 -17.13 6.40 4.30
N GLY A 20 -16.25 6.07 3.35
CA GLY A 20 -16.53 6.04 1.93
C GLY A 20 -16.66 4.62 1.37
N VAL A 21 -17.68 4.44 0.54
CA VAL A 21 -17.77 3.37 -0.46
C VAL A 21 -16.61 3.56 -1.46
N PRO A 22 -15.78 2.55 -1.77
CA PRO A 22 -14.85 2.66 -2.90
C PRO A 22 -15.69 2.94 -4.16
N PRO A 23 -15.36 3.96 -4.97
CA PRO A 23 -16.21 4.39 -6.07
C PRO A 23 -16.44 3.26 -7.08
N HIS A 24 -17.59 2.60 -6.97
CA HIS A 24 -18.12 1.66 -7.95
C HIS A 24 -18.80 2.45 -9.05
N GLY A 25 -18.26 2.35 -10.27
CA GLY A 25 -18.85 2.95 -11.47
C GLY A 25 -18.07 4.14 -12.00
N GLY A 26 -17.02 3.87 -12.78
CA GLY A 26 -16.34 4.90 -13.59
C GLY A 26 -14.92 4.54 -14.01
N LEU A 27 -14.22 3.68 -13.27
CA LEU A 27 -12.78 3.44 -13.49
C LEU A 27 -12.45 2.53 -14.68
N ALA A 28 -13.39 1.67 -15.11
CA ALA A 28 -13.21 0.88 -16.34
C ALA A 28 -13.17 1.76 -17.60
N ALA A 29 -13.82 2.94 -17.60
CA ALA A 29 -13.92 3.79 -18.78
C ALA A 29 -12.68 4.67 -19.03
N ALA A 30 -11.85 4.93 -18.01
CA ALA A 30 -10.69 5.80 -18.12
C ALA A 30 -9.37 5.08 -18.47
N ALA A 31 -9.38 3.76 -18.64
CA ALA A 31 -8.17 2.94 -18.61
C ALA A 31 -7.73 2.35 -19.97
N LEU A 32 -8.25 2.82 -21.09
CA LEU A 32 -7.87 2.31 -22.42
C LEU A 32 -7.10 3.36 -23.23
N ASN A 33 -5.86 3.66 -22.84
CA ASN A 33 -4.89 4.12 -23.82
C ASN A 33 -4.46 2.91 -24.66
N SER A 34 -5.01 2.78 -25.86
CA SER A 34 -4.87 1.64 -26.78
C SER A 34 -3.44 1.41 -27.32
N ARG A 35 -2.46 2.22 -26.87
CA ARG A 35 -1.06 2.19 -27.36
C ARG A 35 -0.12 1.34 -26.52
N VAL A 36 -0.49 0.95 -25.30
CA VAL A 36 0.31 0.05 -24.46
C VAL A 36 -0.26 -1.35 -24.58
N ARG A 37 0.53 -2.29 -25.13
CA ARG A 37 0.11 -3.69 -25.21
C ARG A 37 -0.07 -4.24 -23.79
N PRO A 38 -1.21 -4.86 -23.49
CA PRO A 38 -1.39 -5.60 -22.25
C PRO A 38 -0.33 -6.69 -22.08
N PHE A 39 0.01 -6.99 -20.83
CA PHE A 39 1.02 -7.98 -20.52
C PHE A 39 0.38 -9.38 -20.50
N PRO A 40 0.94 -10.37 -21.21
CA PRO A 40 0.42 -11.73 -21.18
C PRO A 40 0.64 -12.35 -19.79
N MET A 41 -0.44 -12.81 -19.16
CA MET A 41 -0.40 -13.58 -17.93
C MET A 41 0.44 -14.85 -18.12
N ASP A 42 1.25 -15.23 -17.14
CA ASP A 42 1.98 -16.50 -17.21
C ASP A 42 1.01 -17.69 -17.03
N ALA A 43 1.37 -18.84 -17.62
CA ALA A 43 0.50 -20.02 -17.65
C ALA A 43 0.18 -20.58 -16.26
N ALA A 44 1.09 -20.46 -15.29
CA ALA A 44 0.87 -20.96 -13.93
C ALA A 44 -0.20 -20.12 -13.24
N THR A 45 -0.13 -18.80 -13.39
CA THR A 45 -1.12 -17.94 -12.77
C THR A 45 -2.45 -17.91 -13.51
N GLU A 46 -2.46 -18.11 -14.82
CA GLU A 46 -3.69 -18.37 -15.56
C GLU A 46 -4.38 -19.65 -15.06
N ALA A 47 -3.62 -20.72 -14.84
CA ALA A 47 -4.16 -21.96 -14.28
C ALA A 47 -4.70 -21.76 -12.85
N GLN A 48 -4.00 -20.99 -12.02
CA GLN A 48 -4.44 -20.65 -10.67
C GLN A 48 -5.75 -19.85 -10.70
N LEU A 49 -5.88 -18.83 -11.53
CA LEU A 49 -7.11 -18.03 -11.66
C LEU A 49 -8.28 -18.83 -12.26
N ARG A 50 -8.00 -19.72 -13.22
CA ARG A 50 -8.98 -20.68 -13.74
C ARG A 50 -9.49 -21.61 -12.64
N GLY A 51 -8.60 -22.10 -11.78
CA GLY A 51 -8.96 -22.94 -10.63
C GLY A 51 -9.87 -22.24 -9.63
N VAL A 52 -9.84 -20.91 -9.57
CA VAL A 52 -10.65 -20.07 -8.68
C VAL A 52 -11.90 -19.52 -9.41
N GLY A 53 -12.23 -20.05 -10.59
CA GLY A 53 -13.48 -19.75 -11.32
C GLY A 53 -13.48 -18.42 -12.10
N VAL A 54 -12.34 -17.76 -12.26
CA VAL A 54 -12.24 -16.49 -13.01
C VAL A 54 -12.28 -16.79 -14.52
N VAL A 55 -13.28 -16.25 -15.22
CA VAL A 55 -13.49 -16.47 -16.67
C VAL A 55 -12.38 -15.80 -17.50
N THR A 56 -11.68 -16.58 -18.32
CA THR A 56 -10.44 -16.20 -19.04
C THR A 56 -10.61 -15.35 -20.30
N ARG A 57 -11.84 -15.05 -20.74
CA ARG A 57 -12.07 -14.18 -21.91
C ARG A 57 -11.94 -12.71 -21.51
N GLY A 58 -10.78 -12.10 -21.79
CA GLY A 58 -10.50 -10.69 -21.50
C GLY A 58 -9.42 -10.45 -20.43
N LEU A 59 -8.40 -11.31 -20.38
CA LEU A 59 -7.26 -11.29 -19.44
C LEU A 59 -6.61 -9.90 -19.27
N ASP A 60 -6.55 -9.13 -20.35
CA ASP A 60 -5.99 -7.77 -20.39
C ASP A 60 -6.81 -6.76 -19.59
N ALA A 61 -8.14 -6.85 -19.70
CA ALA A 61 -9.07 -6.02 -18.95
C ALA A 61 -9.06 -6.41 -17.46
N HIS A 62 -8.82 -7.69 -17.14
CA HIS A 62 -8.68 -8.15 -15.76
C HIS A 62 -7.41 -7.61 -15.10
N ILE A 63 -6.26 -7.59 -15.78
CA ILE A 63 -5.02 -7.00 -15.22
C ILE A 63 -5.19 -5.50 -14.95
N VAL A 64 -5.79 -4.77 -15.89
CA VAL A 64 -6.08 -3.35 -15.71
C VAL A 64 -7.05 -3.15 -14.55
N THR A 65 -8.09 -3.98 -14.43
CA THR A 65 -9.04 -3.94 -13.31
C THR A 65 -8.33 -4.26 -11.99
N LEU A 66 -7.49 -5.29 -11.94
CA LEU A 66 -6.70 -5.68 -10.77
C LEU A 66 -5.81 -4.54 -10.29
N LEU A 67 -5.01 -3.98 -11.19
CA LEU A 67 -4.14 -2.84 -10.87
C LEU A 67 -4.97 -1.60 -10.51
N SER A 68 -6.12 -1.38 -11.15
CA SER A 68 -7.06 -0.29 -10.79
C SER A 68 -7.56 -0.46 -9.35
N CYS A 69 -7.95 -1.67 -8.97
CA CYS A 69 -8.41 -1.99 -7.62
C CYS A 69 -7.29 -1.76 -6.62
N VAL A 70 -6.08 -2.27 -6.86
CA VAL A 70 -4.94 -2.00 -5.96
C VAL A 70 -4.72 -0.49 -5.82
N HIS A 71 -4.63 0.24 -6.94
CA HIS A 71 -4.41 1.69 -6.94
C HIS A 71 -5.51 2.49 -6.24
N SER A 72 -6.76 2.02 -6.21
CA SER A 72 -7.87 2.74 -5.56
C SER A 72 -7.85 2.68 -4.04
N VAL A 73 -7.15 1.68 -3.47
CA VAL A 73 -7.05 1.46 -2.02
C VAL A 73 -5.71 1.90 -1.45
N LEU A 74 -4.68 1.97 -2.27
CA LEU A 74 -3.37 2.46 -1.85
C LEU A 74 -3.46 3.90 -1.30
N PRO A 75 -2.66 4.23 -0.28
CA PRO A 75 -2.58 5.59 0.20
C PRO A 75 -2.06 6.52 -0.89
N SER A 76 -2.73 7.66 -1.04
CA SER A 76 -2.19 8.78 -1.80
C SER A 76 -0.80 9.13 -1.27
N PRO A 77 0.20 9.35 -2.14
CA PRO A 77 1.53 9.75 -1.69
C PRO A 77 1.43 11.05 -0.89
N PRO A 78 2.28 11.24 0.14
CA PRO A 78 2.22 12.40 1.02
C PRO A 78 2.52 13.72 0.29
N VAL A 79 3.10 13.65 -0.91
CA VAL A 79 3.32 14.78 -1.79
C VAL A 79 2.49 14.56 -3.05
N VAL A 80 1.45 15.38 -3.23
CA VAL A 80 0.74 15.43 -4.51
C VAL A 80 1.69 16.15 -5.47
N SER A 81 2.28 15.41 -6.40
CA SER A 81 3.11 15.93 -7.49
C SER A 81 2.22 16.72 -8.46
N GLY A 82 1.68 17.84 -7.99
CA GLY A 82 0.91 18.78 -8.79
C GLY A 82 1.86 19.65 -9.60
N HIS A 83 2.63 19.05 -10.52
CA HIS A 83 3.46 19.69 -11.55
C HIS A 83 4.19 21.01 -11.17
N ALA A 84 4.45 21.26 -9.89
CA ALA A 84 5.30 22.32 -9.43
C ALA A 84 6.74 21.80 -9.49
N ALA A 85 7.19 21.48 -10.71
CA ALA A 85 8.61 21.38 -10.95
C ALA A 85 9.21 22.69 -10.45
N LEU A 86 10.22 22.61 -9.57
CA LEU A 86 11.19 23.68 -9.43
C LEU A 86 11.93 23.78 -10.77
N SER A 87 11.25 24.30 -11.79
CA SER A 87 11.88 24.72 -13.02
C SER A 87 12.79 25.86 -12.61
N ALA A 88 14.09 25.57 -12.62
CA ALA A 88 15.09 26.59 -12.83
C ALA A 88 14.91 27.13 -14.27
N ALA A 89 13.75 27.76 -14.54
CA ALA A 89 13.72 28.77 -15.56
C ALA A 89 14.72 29.82 -15.06
N LEU A 90 15.78 30.02 -15.83
CA LEU A 90 16.71 31.14 -15.72
C LEU A 90 15.89 32.43 -15.86
N LEU A 91 15.14 32.80 -14.82
CA LEU A 91 14.51 34.10 -14.71
C LEU A 91 15.66 35.08 -14.43
N ALA A 92 15.69 36.15 -15.23
CA ALA A 92 16.61 37.28 -15.13
C ALA A 92 16.82 37.69 -13.66
N PRO A 93 18.02 38.19 -13.29
CA PRO A 93 18.36 38.43 -11.89
C PRO A 93 17.33 39.36 -11.25
N PRO A 94 16.61 38.93 -10.20
CA PRO A 94 15.75 39.85 -9.46
C PRO A 94 16.66 40.78 -8.64
N SER A 95 16.48 42.08 -8.88
CA SER A 95 16.86 43.21 -8.03
C SER A 95 17.00 42.83 -6.55
N ASP A 96 18.21 42.97 -5.99
CA ASP A 96 18.61 43.19 -4.58
C ASP A 96 17.88 42.47 -3.41
N GLY A 97 17.01 41.50 -3.69
CA GLY A 97 16.33 40.69 -2.69
C GLY A 97 17.17 39.48 -2.34
N GLY A 98 18.10 39.60 -1.38
CA GLY A 98 18.97 38.51 -0.95
C GLY A 98 18.23 37.20 -0.62
N ASP A 99 18.91 36.06 -0.75
CA ASP A 99 18.38 34.71 -0.52
C ASP A 99 17.88 34.52 0.93
N ARG A 100 16.59 34.82 1.14
CA ARG A 100 15.95 34.73 2.46
C ARG A 100 15.70 33.29 2.90
N ILE A 101 15.60 32.36 1.95
CA ILE A 101 15.33 30.95 2.26
C ILE A 101 16.57 30.32 2.86
N SER A 102 17.75 30.57 2.28
CA SER A 102 19.02 30.09 2.86
C SER A 102 19.32 30.67 4.25
N ASN A 103 18.65 31.76 4.68
CA ASN A 103 18.80 32.31 6.02
C ASN A 103 17.93 31.60 7.08
N LEU A 104 17.00 30.73 6.68
CA LEU A 104 16.16 29.98 7.62
C LEU A 104 16.99 28.97 8.44
N PRO A 105 16.61 28.65 9.69
CA PRO A 105 17.25 27.59 10.47
C PRO A 105 17.19 26.21 9.78
N ASP A 106 18.20 25.37 9.99
CA ASP A 106 18.30 24.04 9.35
C ASP A 106 17.08 23.13 9.61
N LYS A 107 16.42 23.30 10.77
CA LYS A 107 15.20 22.56 11.09
C LYS A 107 14.08 22.87 10.09
N ILE A 108 13.93 24.15 9.70
CA ILE A 108 12.92 24.58 8.73
C ILE A 108 13.34 24.13 7.32
N LEU A 109 14.62 24.24 6.97
CA LEU A 109 15.13 23.75 5.69
C LEU A 109 14.88 22.24 5.52
N ARG A 110 15.12 21.44 6.57
CA ARG A 110 14.81 20.01 6.58
C ARG A 110 13.32 19.74 6.45
N ASP A 111 12.46 20.51 7.13
CA ASP A 111 11.00 20.37 6.98
C ASP A 111 10.56 20.67 5.54
N ILE A 112 11.10 21.72 4.92
CA ILE A 112 10.85 22.04 3.50
C ILE A 112 11.29 20.87 2.61
N VAL A 113 12.56 20.44 2.70
CA VAL A 113 13.11 19.37 1.85
C VAL A 113 12.38 18.04 2.07
N SER A 114 11.90 17.75 3.28
CA SER A 114 11.17 16.51 3.61
C SER A 114 9.80 16.41 2.93
N ARG A 115 9.30 17.52 2.40
CA ARG A 115 8.02 17.61 1.68
C ARG A 115 8.20 17.68 0.17
N LEU A 116 9.44 17.66 -0.33
CA LEU A 116 9.73 17.68 -1.76
C LEU A 116 9.79 16.25 -2.31
N PRO A 117 9.37 16.04 -3.57
CA PRO A 117 9.70 14.82 -4.30
C PRO A 117 11.22 14.61 -4.32
N VAL A 118 11.67 13.35 -4.30
CA VAL A 118 13.09 12.99 -4.19
C VAL A 118 14.01 13.73 -5.16
N LYS A 119 13.55 13.98 -6.40
CA LYS A 119 14.32 14.71 -7.44
C LYS A 119 14.54 16.17 -7.04
N ASP A 120 13.50 16.83 -6.56
CA ASP A 120 13.56 18.23 -6.15
C ASP A 120 14.31 18.40 -4.83
N GLY A 121 14.11 17.46 -3.89
CA GLY A 121 14.92 17.37 -2.69
C GLY A 121 16.41 17.27 -3.02
N ALA A 122 16.79 16.39 -3.96
CA ALA A 122 18.18 16.26 -4.41
C ALA A 122 18.71 17.53 -5.11
N ARG A 123 17.88 18.23 -5.89
CA ARG A 123 18.27 19.49 -6.54
C ARG A 123 18.64 20.58 -5.54
N THR A 124 18.01 20.61 -4.37
CA THR A 124 18.38 21.60 -3.33
C THR A 124 19.85 21.49 -2.92
N ALA A 125 20.45 20.30 -3.00
CA ALA A 125 21.87 20.08 -2.67
C ALA A 125 22.86 20.83 -3.59
N ALA A 126 22.39 21.33 -4.75
CA ALA A 126 23.18 22.15 -5.66
C ALA A 126 23.17 23.65 -5.30
N LEU A 127 22.27 24.11 -4.42
CA LEU A 127 22.13 25.52 -4.05
C LEU A 127 23.33 26.03 -3.23
N SER A 128 23.79 25.24 -2.25
CA SER A 128 25.01 25.54 -1.47
C SER A 128 25.50 24.32 -0.69
N CYS A 129 26.71 24.41 -0.12
CA CYS A 129 27.25 23.38 0.79
C CYS A 129 26.32 23.11 1.99
N ARG A 130 25.63 24.14 2.49
CA ARG A 130 24.67 24.02 3.59
C ARG A 130 23.46 23.20 3.17
N TRP A 131 22.87 23.50 2.01
CA TRP A 131 21.75 22.72 1.47
C TRP A 131 22.13 21.27 1.16
N ARG A 132 23.38 21.01 0.74
CA ARG A 132 23.88 19.64 0.60
C ARG A 132 23.87 18.88 1.94
N GLY A 133 24.25 19.54 3.04
CA GLY A 133 24.16 18.97 4.39
C GLY A 133 22.72 18.72 4.84
N VAL A 134 21.81 19.66 4.55
CA VAL A 134 20.36 19.51 4.79
C VAL A 134 19.83 18.30 4.04
N TRP A 135 20.06 18.22 2.73
CA TRP A 135 19.61 17.10 1.91
C TRP A 135 20.07 15.75 2.45
N ARG A 136 21.36 15.59 2.79
CA ARG A 136 21.94 14.34 3.32
C ARG A 136 21.29 13.84 4.63
N SER A 137 20.69 14.73 5.42
CA SER A 137 20.11 14.41 6.72
C SER A 137 18.57 14.43 6.73
N THR A 138 17.95 14.77 5.60
CA THR A 138 16.49 14.93 5.53
C THR A 138 15.80 13.59 5.25
N PRO A 139 14.69 13.27 5.94
CA PRO A 139 13.83 12.14 5.59
C PRO A 139 13.09 12.42 4.27
N LEU A 140 13.53 11.82 3.18
CA LEU A 140 12.99 12.10 1.84
C LEU A 140 11.70 11.32 1.55
N VAL A 141 10.91 11.84 0.59
CA VAL A 141 9.76 11.14 0.00
C VAL A 141 10.16 10.64 -1.39
N LEU A 142 10.10 9.32 -1.58
CA LEU A 142 10.40 8.65 -2.84
C LEU A 142 9.12 8.05 -3.40
N THR A 143 8.68 8.50 -4.57
CA THR A 143 7.58 7.88 -5.32
C THR A 143 8.06 7.58 -6.72
N ASP A 144 7.86 6.36 -7.19
CA ASP A 144 8.33 5.94 -8.51
C ASP A 144 7.62 6.65 -9.68
N SER A 145 6.39 7.12 -9.48
CA SER A 145 5.68 7.98 -10.44
C SER A 145 6.44 9.27 -10.76
N ASP A 146 7.18 9.83 -9.78
CA ASP A 146 8.00 11.03 -9.99
C ASP A 146 9.25 10.74 -10.84
N LEU A 147 9.61 9.46 -11.00
CA LEU A 147 10.75 9.02 -11.78
C LEU A 147 10.40 8.74 -13.25
N LEU A 148 9.12 8.55 -13.57
CA LEU A 148 8.65 8.30 -14.93
C LEU A 148 8.80 9.51 -15.85
N PRO A 149 9.00 9.29 -17.17
CA PRO A 149 8.96 10.35 -18.17
C PRO A 149 7.62 11.10 -18.19
N MET A 150 7.66 12.39 -18.54
CA MET A 150 6.45 13.18 -18.77
C MET A 150 5.61 12.54 -19.89
N GLY A 151 4.33 12.29 -19.63
CA GLY A 151 3.41 11.67 -20.59
C GLY A 151 3.41 10.14 -20.59
N SER A 152 4.23 9.48 -19.75
CA SER A 152 3.97 8.10 -19.35
C SER A 152 2.62 8.09 -18.64
N GLY A 153 1.72 7.17 -19.03
CA GLY A 153 0.34 7.17 -18.57
C GLY A 153 0.19 7.09 -17.05
N SER A 154 -1.06 7.15 -16.57
CA SER A 154 -1.43 6.84 -15.18
C SER A 154 -0.67 5.62 -14.68
N GLY A 155 -0.35 5.55 -13.38
CA GLY A 155 0.41 4.46 -12.75
C GLY A 155 -0.03 3.07 -13.21
N LEU A 156 -1.29 2.87 -13.63
CA LEU A 156 -1.78 1.63 -14.21
C LEU A 156 -1.07 1.14 -15.50
N GLN A 157 -0.41 2.00 -16.28
CA GLN A 157 0.22 1.65 -17.55
C GLN A 157 1.65 2.21 -17.65
N VAL A 158 2.62 1.44 -17.13
CA VAL A 158 4.06 1.73 -17.27
C VAL A 158 4.65 0.73 -18.25
N ALA A 159 5.35 1.21 -19.28
CA ALA A 159 6.06 0.34 -20.20
C ALA A 159 7.18 -0.41 -19.46
N CYS A 160 7.42 -1.67 -19.81
CA CYS A 160 8.47 -2.50 -19.20
C CYS A 160 9.83 -1.77 -19.14
N ALA A 161 10.26 -1.17 -20.26
CA ALA A 161 11.50 -0.41 -20.33
C ALA A 161 11.55 0.79 -19.38
N ASP A 162 10.44 1.50 -19.19
CA ASP A 162 10.39 2.64 -18.27
C ASP A 162 10.47 2.16 -16.82
N ALA A 163 9.79 1.06 -16.48
CA ALA A 163 9.89 0.47 -15.15
C ALA A 163 11.31 -0.01 -14.81
N HIS A 164 12.07 -0.51 -15.79
CA HIS A 164 13.48 -0.88 -15.59
C HIS A 164 14.36 0.34 -15.30
N ARG A 165 14.15 1.43 -16.04
CA ARG A 165 14.85 2.70 -15.79
C ARG A 165 14.50 3.25 -14.41
N VAL A 166 13.23 3.18 -14.03
CA VAL A 166 12.75 3.57 -12.71
C VAL A 166 13.41 2.72 -11.62
N ALA A 167 13.45 1.39 -11.75
CA ALA A 167 14.11 0.51 -10.79
C ALA A 167 15.62 0.82 -10.66
N SER A 168 16.28 1.11 -11.78
CA SER A 168 17.68 1.54 -11.77
C SER A 168 17.85 2.87 -11.01
N ALA A 169 16.98 3.84 -11.28
CA ALA A 169 16.97 5.13 -10.59
C ALA A 169 16.69 4.99 -9.08
N VAL A 170 15.73 4.14 -8.68
CA VAL A 170 15.46 3.82 -7.27
C VAL A 170 16.71 3.26 -6.60
N SER A 171 17.38 2.30 -7.25
CA SER A 171 18.63 1.72 -6.72
C SER A 171 19.71 2.79 -6.51
N CYS A 172 19.90 3.69 -7.49
CA CYS A 172 20.84 4.80 -7.36
C CYS A 172 20.46 5.76 -6.23
N ILE A 173 19.18 6.10 -6.08
CA ILE A 173 18.67 7.01 -5.04
C ILE A 173 18.89 6.42 -3.65
N LEU A 174 18.49 5.16 -3.44
CA LEU A 174 18.65 4.47 -2.16
C LEU A 174 20.13 4.37 -1.78
N HIS A 175 21.03 4.18 -2.74
CA HIS A 175 22.47 4.15 -2.50
C HIS A 175 23.05 5.55 -2.22
N ALA A 176 22.67 6.56 -3.01
CA ALA A 176 23.29 7.88 -2.96
C ALA A 176 22.82 8.74 -1.77
N HIS A 177 21.58 8.60 -1.34
CA HIS A 177 21.05 9.35 -0.20
C HIS A 177 21.46 8.69 1.12
N PRO A 178 22.29 9.31 1.97
CA PRO A 178 22.73 8.69 3.22
C PRO A 178 21.67 8.73 4.32
N GLY A 179 20.70 9.65 4.23
CA GLY A 179 19.71 9.90 5.27
C GLY A 179 18.52 8.94 5.26
N PRO A 180 17.55 9.19 6.17
CA PRO A 180 16.34 8.39 6.26
C PRO A 180 15.36 8.63 5.10
N PHE A 181 14.32 7.79 5.04
CA PHE A 181 13.18 7.97 4.14
C PHE A 181 11.90 8.11 4.96
N ARG A 182 11.16 9.20 4.74
CA ARG A 182 9.85 9.38 5.36
C ARG A 182 8.82 8.45 4.75
N SER A 183 8.83 8.35 3.43
CA SER A 183 7.83 7.62 2.65
C SER A 183 8.43 7.12 1.36
N VAL A 184 8.15 5.85 1.04
CA VAL A 184 8.63 5.17 -0.16
C VAL A 184 7.47 4.43 -0.81
N HIS A 185 7.06 4.88 -1.99
CA HIS A 185 5.95 4.32 -2.76
C HIS A 185 6.48 3.77 -4.09
N LEU A 186 6.50 2.45 -4.20
CA LEU A 186 7.01 1.71 -5.35
C LEU A 186 5.89 0.81 -5.88
N ILE A 187 5.19 1.25 -6.93
CA ILE A 187 3.95 0.66 -7.45
C ILE A 187 4.06 0.24 -8.92
N GLY A 188 5.05 0.78 -9.64
CA GLY A 188 5.30 0.58 -11.06
C GLY A 188 6.45 -0.37 -11.38
N SER A 189 7.03 -1.06 -10.39
CA SER A 189 8.23 -1.89 -10.58
C SER A 189 7.90 -3.37 -10.84
N TYR A 190 8.63 -4.00 -11.77
CA TYR A 190 8.58 -5.45 -12.06
C TYR A 190 9.56 -6.20 -11.16
N LEU A 191 9.24 -6.31 -9.87
CA LEU A 191 10.17 -6.79 -8.86
C LEU A 191 10.44 -8.29 -8.97
N GLY A 192 9.52 -9.06 -9.56
CA GLY A 192 9.73 -10.47 -9.89
C GLY A 192 10.91 -10.73 -10.84
N GLN A 193 11.31 -9.75 -11.65
CA GLN A 193 12.48 -9.90 -12.55
C GLN A 193 13.81 -9.67 -11.82
N TYR A 194 13.77 -9.06 -10.62
CA TYR A 194 14.95 -8.63 -9.88
C TYR A 194 14.82 -8.90 -8.36
N PRO A 195 14.66 -10.17 -7.93
CA PRO A 195 14.44 -10.51 -6.53
C PRO A 195 15.59 -10.06 -5.61
N GLU A 196 16.84 -10.16 -6.08
CA GLU A 196 18.02 -9.71 -5.34
C GLU A 196 18.02 -8.19 -5.13
N VAL A 197 17.56 -7.43 -6.12
CA VAL A 197 17.44 -5.97 -6.04
C VAL A 197 16.37 -5.59 -5.01
N LEU A 198 15.24 -6.32 -4.98
CA LEU A 198 14.23 -6.11 -3.94
C LEU A 198 14.79 -6.39 -2.54
N ALA A 199 15.48 -7.51 -2.35
CA ALA A 199 16.09 -7.84 -1.06
C ALA A 199 17.06 -6.74 -0.60
N PHE A 200 17.88 -6.24 -1.52
CA PHE A 200 18.79 -5.12 -1.27
C PHE A 200 18.07 -3.81 -0.94
N TRP A 201 16.98 -3.48 -1.64
CA TRP A 201 16.17 -2.31 -1.33
C TRP A 201 15.60 -2.38 0.08
N LEU A 202 15.00 -3.53 0.44
CA LEU A 202 14.44 -3.72 1.78
C LEU A 202 15.51 -3.61 2.87
N GLN A 203 16.72 -4.13 2.64
CA GLN A 203 17.84 -3.95 3.57
C GLN A 203 18.23 -2.48 3.75
N LEU A 204 18.36 -1.73 2.65
CA LEU A 204 18.69 -0.31 2.71
C LEU A 204 17.59 0.51 3.41
N LEU A 205 16.32 0.20 3.13
CA LEU A 205 15.17 0.88 3.73
C LEU A 205 15.07 0.59 5.24
N ALA A 206 15.33 -0.65 5.66
CA ALA A 206 15.43 -1.02 7.08
C ALA A 206 16.57 -0.25 7.77
N ALA A 207 17.76 -0.23 7.16
CA ALA A 207 18.92 0.47 7.70
C ALA A 207 18.73 1.99 7.78
N LYS A 208 17.94 2.57 6.86
CA LYS A 208 17.64 4.01 6.80
C LYS A 208 16.38 4.41 7.57
N GLY A 209 15.68 3.46 8.19
CA GLY A 209 14.52 3.74 9.03
C GLY A 209 13.34 4.34 8.26
N VAL A 210 12.80 3.60 7.30
CA VAL A 210 11.57 3.99 6.59
C VAL A 210 10.36 3.98 7.52
N GLU A 211 9.49 5.01 7.43
CA GLU A 211 8.26 5.12 8.24
C GLU A 211 6.99 4.72 7.48
N ASP A 212 6.91 5.00 6.17
CA ASP A 212 5.75 4.71 5.32
C ASP A 212 6.23 3.98 4.06
N LEU A 213 5.82 2.72 3.90
CA LEU A 213 6.22 1.88 2.78
C LEU A 213 5.01 1.34 2.03
N VAL A 214 4.94 1.66 0.74
CA VAL A 214 4.01 1.06 -0.21
C VAL A 214 4.81 0.31 -1.26
N LEU A 215 4.61 -0.99 -1.33
CA LEU A 215 5.29 -1.86 -2.27
C LEU A 215 4.27 -2.70 -3.03
N VAL A 216 4.16 -2.49 -4.34
CA VAL A 216 3.30 -3.27 -5.22
C VAL A 216 4.12 -3.83 -6.37
N ASN A 217 4.09 -5.14 -6.52
CA ASN A 217 4.68 -5.82 -7.66
C ASN A 217 3.73 -5.79 -8.85
N ARG A 218 4.28 -5.63 -10.05
CA ARG A 218 3.52 -5.78 -11.31
C ARG A 218 3.41 -7.27 -11.67
N PRO A 219 2.29 -7.69 -12.29
CA PRO A 219 1.41 -8.69 -11.70
C PRO A 219 1.81 -10.16 -11.87
N TRP A 220 2.92 -10.47 -12.53
CA TRP A 220 3.29 -11.87 -12.75
C TRP A 220 4.78 -12.10 -12.48
N PRO A 221 5.12 -13.12 -11.67
CA PRO A 221 4.19 -14.06 -11.00
C PRO A 221 3.51 -13.45 -9.75
N LEU A 222 2.27 -13.88 -9.42
CA LEU A 222 1.55 -13.44 -8.21
C LEU A 222 2.17 -13.97 -6.92
N ASP A 223 2.93 -15.06 -7.00
CA ASP A 223 3.54 -15.74 -5.85
C ASP A 223 4.99 -15.30 -5.59
N MET A 224 5.39 -14.14 -6.12
CA MET A 224 6.70 -13.55 -5.92
C MET A 224 7.04 -13.46 -4.42
N PRO A 225 8.06 -14.21 -3.93
CA PRO A 225 8.32 -14.31 -2.51
C PRO A 225 8.91 -13.00 -1.97
N LEU A 226 8.20 -12.40 -1.01
CA LEU A 226 8.70 -11.21 -0.34
C LEU A 226 9.84 -11.59 0.62
N PRO A 227 11.00 -10.89 0.58
CA PRO A 227 12.10 -11.19 1.48
C PRO A 227 11.77 -10.97 2.96
N ARG A 228 12.32 -11.81 3.84
CA ARG A 228 12.14 -11.71 5.31
C ARG A 228 12.76 -10.44 5.91
N THR A 229 13.63 -9.75 5.16
CA THR A 229 14.24 -8.46 5.55
C THR A 229 13.19 -7.35 5.75
N LEU A 230 11.97 -7.54 5.26
CA LEU A 230 10.82 -6.69 5.59
C LEU A 230 10.63 -6.54 7.10
N PHE A 231 10.81 -7.61 7.87
CA PHE A 231 10.56 -7.61 9.30
C PHE A 231 11.61 -6.81 10.08
N ASP A 232 12.78 -6.53 9.49
CA ASP A 232 13.85 -5.74 10.14
C ASP A 232 13.51 -4.23 10.22
N MET A 233 12.39 -3.80 9.60
CA MET A 233 11.97 -2.39 9.52
C MET A 233 11.19 -1.94 10.77
N ALA A 234 11.88 -1.75 11.89
CA ALA A 234 11.27 -1.42 13.18
C ALA A 234 10.59 -0.02 13.23
N THR A 235 10.93 0.88 12.31
CA THR A 235 10.41 2.27 12.25
C THR A 235 9.08 2.40 11.49
N LEU A 236 8.60 1.33 10.85
CA LEU A 236 7.39 1.39 10.04
C LEU A 236 6.18 1.80 10.88
N THR A 237 5.45 2.76 10.35
CA THR A 237 4.16 3.25 10.85
C THR A 237 3.01 2.89 9.91
N ARG A 238 3.29 2.78 8.61
CA ARG A 238 2.35 2.32 7.58
C ARG A 238 3.04 1.37 6.62
N LEU A 239 2.38 0.26 6.30
CA LEU A 239 2.86 -0.73 5.35
C LEU A 239 1.72 -1.17 4.43
N TYR A 240 1.91 -1.01 3.12
CA TYR A 240 1.03 -1.57 2.09
C TYR A 240 1.82 -2.50 1.18
N LEU A 241 1.35 -3.74 1.06
CA LEU A 241 1.92 -4.76 0.20
C LEU A 241 0.90 -5.15 -0.87
N GLY A 242 1.33 -5.16 -2.14
CA GLY A 242 0.51 -5.53 -3.27
C GLY A 242 1.16 -6.62 -4.13
N VAL A 243 0.43 -7.70 -4.42
CA VAL A 243 0.85 -8.71 -5.41
C VAL A 243 2.16 -9.43 -5.04
N PHE A 244 2.22 -9.95 -3.81
CA PHE A 244 3.36 -10.73 -3.31
C PHE A 244 2.90 -12.01 -2.61
N LYS A 245 3.79 -12.99 -2.53
CA LYS A 245 3.70 -14.04 -1.52
C LYS A 245 4.31 -13.56 -0.22
N PHE A 246 3.53 -13.65 0.85
CA PHE A 246 3.97 -13.20 2.18
C PHE A 246 5.16 -14.05 2.66
N PRO A 247 6.16 -13.45 3.34
CA PRO A 247 7.33 -14.21 3.78
C PRO A 247 6.93 -15.24 4.84
N ASP A 248 7.49 -16.45 4.75
CA ASP A 248 7.28 -17.49 5.75
C ASP A 248 7.76 -17.01 7.13
N THR A 249 6.86 -17.05 8.12
CA THR A 249 7.13 -16.56 9.49
C THR A 249 7.79 -17.60 10.40
N THR A 250 7.90 -18.86 9.95
CA THR A 250 8.51 -19.94 10.74
C THR A 250 9.96 -19.65 11.09
N GLY A 251 10.34 -19.82 12.36
CA GLY A 251 11.72 -19.65 12.83
C GLY A 251 12.22 -18.20 12.91
N ILE A 252 11.37 -17.19 12.63
CA ILE A 252 11.75 -15.78 12.83
C ILE A 252 11.92 -15.48 14.33
N ARG A 253 13.05 -14.86 14.69
CA ARG A 253 13.39 -14.54 16.09
C ARG A 253 12.31 -13.66 16.73
N ARG A 254 12.00 -13.91 18.00
CA ARG A 254 11.01 -13.15 18.78
C ARG A 254 11.33 -11.66 18.98
N ALA A 255 12.54 -11.20 18.68
CA ALA A 255 12.94 -9.81 18.84
C ALA A 255 12.51 -8.91 17.67
N VAL A 256 12.10 -9.49 16.54
CA VAL A 256 11.69 -8.75 15.36
C VAL A 256 10.21 -8.39 15.50
N ALA A 257 9.90 -7.09 15.49
CA ALA A 257 8.56 -6.56 15.70
C ALA A 257 8.34 -5.29 14.88
N PHE A 258 7.07 -4.94 14.67
CA PHE A 258 6.64 -3.66 14.11
C PHE A 258 6.06 -2.79 15.25
N PRO A 259 6.91 -2.23 16.13
CA PRO A 259 6.46 -1.58 17.36
C PRO A 259 5.62 -0.32 17.13
N TYR A 260 5.76 0.32 15.96
CA TYR A 260 5.09 1.58 15.63
C TYR A 260 4.06 1.45 14.50
N LEU A 261 3.83 0.24 13.97
CA LEU A 261 2.96 0.03 12.82
C LEU A 261 1.49 0.24 13.21
N ARG A 262 0.87 1.25 12.60
CA ARG A 262 -0.53 1.67 12.83
C ARG A 262 -1.47 1.24 11.73
N GLU A 263 -0.97 1.05 10.51
CA GLU A 263 -1.77 0.73 9.34
C GLU A 263 -1.09 -0.33 8.49
N LEU A 264 -1.82 -1.42 8.22
CA LEU A 264 -1.38 -2.53 7.39
C LEU A 264 -2.39 -2.75 6.26
N GLY A 265 -1.92 -2.63 5.02
CA GLY A 265 -2.67 -2.95 3.81
C GLY A 265 -2.09 -4.16 3.09
N LEU A 266 -2.95 -5.13 2.77
CA LEU A 266 -2.60 -6.33 2.03
C LEU A 266 -3.52 -6.42 0.81
N CYS A 267 -2.97 -6.14 -0.37
CA CYS A 267 -3.69 -6.14 -1.64
C CYS A 267 -3.23 -7.34 -2.48
N TRP A 268 -4.08 -8.34 -2.69
CA TRP A 268 -3.74 -9.52 -3.49
C TRP A 268 -2.47 -10.22 -3.00
N VAL A 269 -2.26 -10.24 -1.67
CA VAL A 269 -1.11 -10.89 -1.06
C VAL A 269 -1.44 -12.36 -0.81
N ALA A 270 -0.62 -13.24 -1.37
CA ALA A 270 -0.72 -14.67 -1.14
C ALA A 270 -0.19 -15.02 0.26
N MET A 271 -1.10 -15.22 1.20
CA MET A 271 -0.80 -15.77 2.53
C MET A 271 -1.25 -17.23 2.58
N LEU A 272 -0.29 -18.14 2.74
CA LEU A 272 -0.57 -19.59 2.69
C LEU A 272 -0.95 -20.18 4.06
N ARG A 273 -0.63 -19.51 5.17
CA ARG A 273 -0.85 -20.03 6.53
C ARG A 273 -1.56 -19.00 7.41
N ARG A 274 -2.46 -19.49 8.28
CA ARG A 274 -3.12 -18.67 9.31
C ARG A 274 -2.11 -18.06 10.29
N GLU A 275 -1.07 -18.83 10.60
CA GLU A 275 0.00 -18.45 11.52
C GLU A 275 0.71 -17.16 11.10
N ASP A 276 0.79 -16.87 9.79
CA ASP A 276 1.46 -15.66 9.29
C ASP A 276 0.68 -14.39 9.65
N MET A 277 -0.67 -14.44 9.63
CA MET A 277 -1.51 -13.33 10.06
C MET A 277 -1.47 -13.14 11.57
N ASP A 278 -1.58 -14.24 12.32
CA ASP A 278 -1.45 -14.21 13.78
C ASP A 278 -0.08 -13.65 14.20
N PHE A 279 0.98 -14.01 13.46
CA PHE A 279 2.32 -13.49 13.67
C PHE A 279 2.37 -11.97 13.49
N ILE A 280 1.90 -11.43 12.36
CA ILE A 280 1.99 -9.97 12.11
C ILE A 280 1.13 -9.18 13.10
N LEU A 281 -0.07 -9.65 13.44
CA LEU A 281 -0.95 -9.01 14.43
C LEU A 281 -0.32 -9.02 15.82
N ALA A 282 0.27 -10.15 16.25
CA ALA A 282 0.96 -10.25 17.53
C ALA A 282 2.22 -9.36 17.61
N ARG A 283 2.83 -9.06 16.46
CA ARG A 283 4.04 -8.22 16.34
C ARG A 283 3.77 -6.74 16.08
N SER A 284 2.50 -6.35 16.00
CA SER A 284 2.08 -4.98 15.71
C SER A 284 1.16 -4.47 16.83
N PRO A 285 1.71 -4.19 18.03
CA PRO A 285 0.91 -3.91 19.24
C PRO A 285 0.13 -2.59 19.21
N VAL A 286 0.42 -1.71 18.24
CA VAL A 286 -0.25 -0.42 18.03
C VAL A 286 -1.00 -0.35 16.70
N LEU A 287 -1.24 -1.49 16.05
CA LEU A 287 -1.94 -1.57 14.77
C LEU A 287 -3.40 -1.17 14.94
N GLU A 288 -3.81 -0.06 14.33
CA GLU A 288 -5.17 0.48 14.40
C GLU A 288 -6.02 0.06 13.20
N ILE A 289 -5.41 -0.06 12.02
CA ILE A 289 -6.12 -0.28 10.76
C ILE A 289 -5.53 -1.49 10.03
N LEU A 290 -6.40 -2.43 9.68
CA LEU A 290 -6.09 -3.54 8.77
C LEU A 290 -6.98 -3.44 7.54
N CYS A 291 -6.36 -3.37 6.37
CA CYS A 291 -7.04 -3.39 5.09
C CYS A 291 -6.60 -4.62 4.29
N ILE A 292 -7.56 -5.46 3.92
CA ILE A 292 -7.35 -6.63 3.08
C ILE A 292 -8.17 -6.41 1.81
N GLN A 293 -7.52 -6.45 0.65
CA GLN A 293 -8.17 -6.27 -0.64
C GLN A 293 -7.83 -7.41 -1.58
N GLY A 294 -8.82 -7.92 -2.31
CA GLY A 294 -8.60 -8.92 -3.35
C GLY A 294 -8.05 -10.22 -2.78
N ASN A 295 -8.55 -10.63 -1.61
CA ASN A 295 -8.11 -11.86 -0.97
C ASN A 295 -8.70 -13.07 -1.71
N MET A 296 -7.84 -13.85 -2.37
CA MET A 296 -8.24 -15.04 -3.13
C MET A 296 -7.79 -16.36 -2.50
N LEU A 297 -6.89 -16.32 -1.51
CA LEU A 297 -6.15 -17.51 -1.05
C LEU A 297 -6.33 -17.82 0.44
N VAL A 298 -6.86 -16.87 1.22
CA VAL A 298 -7.13 -17.07 2.64
C VAL A 298 -8.62 -17.35 2.81
N ASN A 299 -8.97 -18.56 3.26
CA ASN A 299 -10.37 -18.95 3.47
C ASN A 299 -10.86 -18.66 4.90
N HIS A 300 -9.95 -18.26 5.79
CA HIS A 300 -10.29 -17.91 7.17
C HIS A 300 -9.33 -16.91 7.78
N LEU A 301 -9.91 -15.87 8.39
CA LEU A 301 -9.20 -14.81 9.08
C LEU A 301 -9.62 -14.79 10.55
N ASP A 302 -8.67 -15.10 11.42
CA ASP A 302 -8.83 -14.97 12.86
C ASP A 302 -8.26 -13.62 13.33
N LEU A 303 -9.10 -12.82 14.00
CA LEU A 303 -8.70 -11.51 14.50
C LEU A 303 -8.51 -11.57 16.02
N VAL A 304 -7.23 -11.52 16.42
CA VAL A 304 -6.78 -11.37 17.80
C VAL A 304 -5.85 -10.16 17.87
N SER A 305 -6.36 -9.02 18.33
CA SER A 305 -5.58 -7.80 18.48
C SER A 305 -6.13 -6.91 19.57
N ARG A 306 -5.25 -6.27 20.34
CA ARG A 306 -5.64 -5.32 21.39
C ARG A 306 -5.64 -3.87 20.93
N SER A 307 -5.28 -3.59 19.69
CA SER A 307 -5.13 -2.22 19.17
C SER A 307 -6.00 -1.93 17.96
N LEU A 308 -6.48 -2.97 17.26
CA LEU A 308 -7.28 -2.79 16.05
C LEU A 308 -8.56 -2.02 16.34
N ARG A 309 -8.82 -1.00 15.51
CA ARG A 309 -10.00 -0.13 15.55
C ARG A 309 -10.84 -0.28 14.29
N CYS A 310 -10.21 -0.51 13.14
CA CYS A 310 -10.90 -0.68 11.88
C CYS A 310 -10.31 -1.86 11.09
N VAL A 311 -11.19 -2.77 10.66
CA VAL A 311 -10.85 -3.83 9.71
C VAL A 311 -11.69 -3.62 8.46
N GLN A 312 -11.03 -3.60 7.30
CA GLN A 312 -11.64 -3.49 6.00
C GLN A 312 -11.24 -4.71 5.17
N ILE A 313 -12.25 -5.39 4.63
CA ILE A 313 -12.10 -6.53 3.74
C ILE A 313 -12.87 -6.16 2.48
N ILE A 314 -12.17 -6.04 1.36
CA ILE A 314 -12.72 -5.60 0.08
C ILE A 314 -12.43 -6.69 -0.96
N GLU A 315 -13.42 -7.11 -1.74
CA GLU A 315 -13.21 -8.09 -2.82
C GLU A 315 -12.60 -9.41 -2.30
N GLY A 316 -13.12 -9.94 -1.19
CA GLY A 316 -12.69 -11.22 -0.62
C GLY A 316 -13.42 -12.40 -1.24
N VAL A 317 -12.72 -13.51 -1.48
CA VAL A 317 -13.29 -14.76 -1.99
C VAL A 317 -13.27 -15.82 -0.90
N ASP A 318 -14.41 -16.48 -0.67
CA ASP A 318 -14.57 -17.61 0.25
C ASP A 318 -14.02 -17.41 1.68
N LEU A 319 -14.01 -16.15 2.15
CA LEU A 319 -13.36 -15.79 3.40
C LEU A 319 -14.32 -15.86 4.60
N ASN A 320 -14.02 -16.75 5.54
CA ASN A 320 -14.63 -16.74 6.87
C ASN A 320 -13.87 -15.76 7.79
N VAL A 321 -14.58 -15.00 8.61
CA VAL A 321 -13.97 -14.01 9.51
C VAL A 321 -14.40 -14.29 10.94
N THR A 322 -13.43 -14.50 11.83
CA THR A 322 -13.69 -14.71 13.26
C THR A 322 -13.01 -13.63 14.09
N VAL A 323 -13.79 -12.75 14.70
CA VAL A 323 -13.30 -11.78 15.69
C VAL A 323 -13.24 -12.46 17.06
N LYS A 324 -12.11 -13.12 17.35
CA LYS A 324 -11.92 -13.83 18.62
C LYS A 324 -11.78 -12.86 19.79
N TYR A 325 -10.85 -11.91 19.69
CA TYR A 325 -10.58 -10.92 20.74
C TYR A 325 -10.06 -9.62 20.15
N ALA A 326 -10.92 -8.61 20.09
CA ALA A 326 -10.60 -7.28 19.59
C ALA A 326 -11.37 -6.19 20.37
N PRO A 327 -10.97 -5.88 21.62
CA PRO A 327 -11.72 -5.02 22.52
C PRO A 327 -11.93 -3.58 22.04
N HIS A 328 -11.01 -3.08 21.22
CA HIS A 328 -11.04 -1.72 20.67
C HIS A 328 -11.55 -1.66 19.22
N LEU A 329 -12.00 -2.78 18.65
CA LEU A 329 -12.47 -2.81 17.27
C LEU A 329 -13.77 -2.04 17.17
N GLU A 330 -13.75 -0.90 16.48
CA GLU A 330 -14.91 -0.02 16.29
C GLU A 330 -15.69 -0.39 15.03
N ARG A 331 -14.99 -0.85 13.98
CA ARG A 331 -15.54 -1.07 12.64
C ARG A 331 -15.02 -2.34 11.98
N LEU A 332 -15.93 -3.16 11.47
CA LEU A 332 -15.67 -4.27 10.56
C LEU A 332 -16.43 -4.02 9.26
N ILE A 333 -15.72 -3.76 8.17
CA ILE A 333 -16.31 -3.45 6.87
C ILE A 333 -15.97 -4.60 5.92
N ILE A 334 -16.98 -5.28 5.39
CA ILE A 334 -16.81 -6.40 4.46
C ILE A 334 -17.54 -6.03 3.16
N TRP A 335 -16.80 -5.58 2.16
CA TRP A 335 -17.35 -5.06 0.90
C TRP A 335 -17.09 -6.02 -0.26
N SER A 336 -18.12 -6.32 -1.06
CA SER A 336 -18.01 -7.11 -2.31
C SER A 336 -17.37 -8.48 -2.10
N SER A 337 -17.96 -9.34 -1.27
CA SER A 337 -17.49 -10.72 -1.10
C SER A 337 -17.97 -11.61 -2.23
N PHE A 338 -17.14 -12.55 -2.69
CA PHE A 338 -17.50 -13.57 -3.67
C PHE A 338 -17.46 -14.95 -3.01
N ILE A 339 -18.33 -15.84 -3.45
CA ILE A 339 -18.40 -17.21 -2.97
C ILE A 339 -18.42 -18.14 -4.17
N GLN A 340 -17.64 -19.20 -4.11
CA GLN A 340 -17.58 -20.21 -5.17
C GLN A 340 -18.59 -21.32 -4.99
N ASP A 341 -18.95 -21.63 -3.74
CA ASP A 341 -20.04 -22.53 -3.41
C ASP A 341 -21.28 -21.72 -2.99
N ASP A 342 -22.47 -22.32 -3.09
CA ASP A 342 -23.72 -21.65 -2.68
C ASP A 342 -23.86 -21.59 -1.14
N LEU A 343 -22.75 -21.65 -0.38
CA LEU A 343 -22.75 -21.65 1.08
C LEU A 343 -22.27 -20.31 1.65
N PRO A 344 -23.06 -19.65 2.50
CA PRO A 344 -22.67 -18.37 3.08
C PRO A 344 -21.42 -18.53 3.95
N ARG A 345 -20.54 -17.53 3.89
CA ARG A 345 -19.32 -17.50 4.69
C ARG A 345 -19.59 -16.94 6.08
N LEU A 346 -19.01 -17.57 7.08
CA LEU A 346 -19.25 -17.23 8.48
C LEU A 346 -18.51 -15.95 8.86
N VAL A 347 -19.23 -14.99 9.42
CA VAL A 347 -18.71 -13.82 10.12
C VAL A 347 -19.06 -13.97 11.59
N LYS A 348 -18.10 -14.42 12.40
CA LYS A 348 -18.30 -14.68 13.83
C LYS A 348 -17.72 -13.57 14.69
N ILE A 349 -18.54 -12.95 15.51
CA ILE A 349 -18.17 -11.91 16.48
C ILE A 349 -18.12 -12.52 17.88
N GLY A 350 -16.90 -12.69 18.39
CA GLY A 350 -16.60 -13.07 19.77
C GLY A 350 -16.51 -11.83 20.69
N HIS A 351 -15.32 -11.54 21.22
CA HIS A 351 -15.13 -10.42 22.14
C HIS A 351 -14.71 -9.13 21.41
N ALA A 352 -15.71 -8.31 21.03
CA ALA A 352 -15.50 -6.99 20.44
C ALA A 352 -16.51 -5.94 20.98
N PRO A 353 -16.41 -5.55 22.27
CA PRO A 353 -17.34 -4.62 22.92
C PRO A 353 -17.41 -3.22 22.30
N ALA A 354 -16.35 -2.73 21.64
CA ALA A 354 -16.35 -1.43 20.97
C ALA A 354 -16.98 -1.46 19.57
N LEU A 355 -17.36 -2.64 19.06
CA LEU A 355 -17.81 -2.81 17.67
C LEU A 355 -19.16 -2.12 17.48
N SER A 356 -19.14 -1.07 16.66
CA SER A 356 -20.30 -0.20 16.41
C SER A 356 -20.77 -0.26 14.96
N VAL A 357 -19.90 -0.68 14.04
CA VAL A 357 -20.20 -0.76 12.61
C VAL A 357 -19.81 -2.13 12.09
N ILE A 358 -20.79 -2.85 11.53
CA ILE A 358 -20.58 -4.03 10.69
C ILE A 358 -21.19 -3.71 9.33
N GLY A 359 -20.35 -3.53 8.31
CA GLY A 359 -20.76 -3.02 6.99
C GLY A 359 -20.84 -4.09 5.91
N TYR A 360 -21.90 -3.98 5.08
CA TYR A 360 -22.11 -4.67 3.79
C TYR A 360 -22.16 -6.21 3.85
N LEU A 361 -22.77 -6.74 4.90
CA LEU A 361 -23.16 -8.15 4.94
C LEU A 361 -24.36 -8.39 4.02
N GLU A 362 -24.14 -9.17 2.97
CA GLU A 362 -25.20 -9.74 2.13
C GLU A 362 -25.63 -11.09 2.72
N PRO A 363 -26.90 -11.31 3.12
CA PRO A 363 -27.35 -12.56 3.75
C PRO A 363 -27.18 -13.81 2.88
N GLU A 364 -27.27 -13.65 1.55
CA GLU A 364 -26.97 -14.71 0.59
C GLU A 364 -25.49 -15.15 0.66
N ARG A 365 -24.62 -14.25 1.13
CA ARG A 365 -23.18 -14.45 1.14
C ARG A 365 -22.57 -14.60 2.53
N HIS A 366 -23.24 -14.13 3.57
CA HIS A 366 -22.68 -14.07 4.91
C HIS A 366 -23.67 -14.57 5.94
N ALA A 367 -23.21 -15.50 6.77
CA ALA A 367 -23.90 -15.90 7.99
C ALA A 367 -23.24 -15.16 9.16
N LEU A 368 -24.00 -14.36 9.90
CA LEU A 368 -23.46 -13.58 11.01
C LEU A 368 -23.71 -14.32 12.32
N GLU A 369 -22.65 -14.66 13.07
CA GLU A 369 -22.79 -15.26 14.40
C GLU A 369 -22.29 -14.30 15.48
N ILE A 370 -23.15 -13.93 16.43
CA ILE A 370 -22.79 -13.09 17.58
C ILE A 370 -23.05 -13.88 18.86
N ARG A 371 -22.00 -14.15 19.65
CA ARG A 371 -22.11 -14.78 20.99
C ARG A 371 -23.03 -16.03 21.02
N ASN A 372 -22.93 -16.87 19.97
CA ASN A 372 -23.69 -18.12 19.74
C ASN A 372 -25.10 -17.98 19.12
N THR A 373 -25.50 -16.77 18.71
CA THR A 373 -26.71 -16.57 17.89
C THR A 373 -26.29 -16.36 16.44
N VAL A 374 -26.75 -17.24 15.54
CA VAL A 374 -26.62 -17.05 14.09
C VAL A 374 -27.82 -16.21 13.63
N ILE A 375 -27.54 -15.11 12.93
CA ILE A 375 -28.48 -14.12 12.39
C ILE A 375 -28.55 -14.25 10.88
#